data_AF-A0A6L5EHT6-F1
#
_entry.id   AF-A0A6L5EHT6-F1
#
_cell.length_a   1.000
_cell.length_b   1.000
_cell.length_c   1.000
_cell.angle_alpha   90.00
_cell.angle_beta   90.00
_cell.angle_gamma   90.00
#
_symmetry.space_group_name_H-M   'P 1'
#
loop_
_entity.id
_entity.type
_entity.pdbx_description
1 polymer ?
#
loop_
_entity_poly.entity_id
_entity_poly.type
_entity_poly.pdbx_seq_one_letter_code
_entity_poly.pdbx_strand_id
1 'polypeptide(L)'
;PAAGQPSFTLKDDEMEFGVGIHGEPGIDRRRFSSLDQTVDEMFDTLLENGAYSRTLRQWDNVKGAWQEVKQSKTALQNGDRVIALVNNLGATPLSELYGVYNRLAQRCEASGIVIERNLIGSYCTSLDMAGFSITLLKADDDTLALWDAPVHTPALNWGK
;
A
#
# COMPACT_ATOMS: atom_id res chain seq x y z
N PRO A 1 22.24 -7.10 2.99
CA PRO A 1 23.31 -8.03 3.46
C PRO A 1 24.73 -7.63 3.02
N ALA A 2 24.97 -7.47 1.72
CA ALA A 2 26.33 -7.22 1.19
C ALA A 2 26.97 -5.93 1.74
N ALA A 3 26.18 -4.88 1.97
CA ALA A 3 26.69 -3.62 2.53
C ALA A 3 27.12 -3.73 3.99
N GLY A 4 26.65 -4.73 4.75
CA GLY A 4 27.01 -4.95 6.15
C GLY A 4 26.55 -3.87 7.15
N GLN A 5 25.80 -2.87 6.68
CA GLN A 5 25.33 -1.74 7.47
C GLN A 5 23.90 -1.35 7.07
N PRO A 6 23.14 -0.62 7.93
CA PRO A 6 21.81 -0.12 7.59
C PRO A 6 21.83 0.79 6.35
N SER A 7 20.75 0.78 5.55
CA SER A 7 20.60 1.68 4.40
C SER A 7 20.40 3.14 4.83
N PHE A 8 19.74 3.35 5.97
CA PHE A 8 19.63 4.64 6.65
C PHE A 8 19.45 4.42 8.16
N THR A 9 19.57 5.48 8.94
CA THR A 9 19.34 5.47 10.39
C THR A 9 18.36 6.58 10.78
N LEU A 10 17.58 6.31 11.83
CA LEU A 10 16.59 7.22 12.42
C LEU A 10 16.91 7.41 13.91
N LYS A 11 16.41 8.50 14.50
CA LYS A 11 16.42 8.68 15.95
C LYS A 11 15.31 7.85 16.61
N ASP A 12 15.37 7.69 17.94
CA ASP A 12 14.48 6.81 18.70
C ASP A 12 12.98 7.04 18.46
N ASP A 13 12.55 8.30 18.29
CA ASP A 13 11.15 8.67 18.05
C ASP A 13 10.91 9.23 16.65
N GLU A 14 11.76 8.90 15.68
CA GLU A 14 11.69 9.38 14.30
C GLU A 14 11.25 8.24 13.36
N MET A 15 10.44 8.58 12.35
CA MET A 15 10.06 7.69 11.26
C MET A 15 10.34 8.34 9.90
N GLU A 16 10.62 7.51 8.89
CA GLU A 16 10.74 7.92 7.48
C GLU A 16 9.35 7.78 6.82
N PHE A 17 8.62 8.87 6.67
CA PHE A 17 7.23 8.83 6.20
C PHE A 17 7.18 8.77 4.66
N GLY A 18 6.55 7.72 4.12
CA GLY A 18 6.50 7.48 2.67
C GLY A 18 7.76 6.82 2.09
N VAL A 19 8.51 6.09 2.92
CA VAL A 19 9.74 5.37 2.54
C VAL A 19 9.53 4.39 1.36
N GLY A 20 10.56 4.27 0.51
CA GLY A 20 10.60 3.29 -0.58
C GLY A 20 10.98 1.87 -0.13
N ILE A 21 10.63 0.87 -0.94
CA ILE A 21 10.86 -0.56 -0.63
C ILE A 21 12.32 -1.00 -0.73
N HIS A 22 13.24 -0.12 -1.15
CA HIS A 22 14.68 -0.36 -1.09
C HIS A 22 15.35 0.58 -0.06
N GLY A 23 14.56 1.26 0.77
CA GLY A 23 15.04 2.25 1.72
C GLY A 23 15.34 3.61 1.09
N GLU A 24 14.73 3.93 -0.06
CA GLU A 24 14.78 5.27 -0.62
C GLU A 24 14.10 6.29 0.32
N PRO A 25 14.60 7.54 0.40
CA PRO A 25 13.99 8.58 1.20
C PRO A 25 12.50 8.77 0.89
N GLY A 26 11.72 9.00 1.94
CA GLY A 26 10.29 9.27 1.84
C GLY A 26 9.98 10.73 1.50
N ILE A 27 8.79 11.17 1.90
CA ILE A 27 8.38 12.58 1.85
C ILE A 27 9.24 13.41 2.81
N ASP A 28 9.37 12.94 4.05
CA ASP A 28 10.20 13.53 5.08
C ASP A 28 10.47 12.53 6.22
N ARG A 29 11.34 12.96 7.13
CA ARG A 29 11.46 12.38 8.46
C ARG A 29 10.63 13.19 9.43
N ARG A 30 9.86 12.51 10.25
CA ARG A 30 9.01 13.14 11.27
C ARG A 30 8.97 12.31 12.53
N ARG A 31 8.48 12.92 13.60
CA ARG A 31 8.30 12.23 14.88
C ARG A 31 7.21 11.18 14.76
N PHE A 32 7.48 9.95 15.18
CA PHE A 32 6.44 8.95 15.43
C PHE A 32 5.74 9.27 16.76
N SER A 33 4.47 9.68 16.67
CA SER A 33 3.67 10.01 17.86
C SER A 33 2.84 8.82 18.35
N SER A 34 2.10 8.19 17.44
CA SER A 34 1.21 7.07 17.71
C SER A 34 0.84 6.34 16.43
N LEU A 35 0.41 5.09 16.57
CA LEU A 35 -0.12 4.31 15.45
C LEU A 35 -1.29 5.02 14.76
N ASP A 36 -2.23 5.56 15.54
CA ASP A 36 -3.43 6.20 15.00
C ASP A 36 -3.08 7.40 14.12
N GLN A 37 -2.21 8.29 14.60
CA GLN A 37 -1.77 9.45 13.83
C GLN A 37 -0.99 9.05 12.58
N THR A 38 -0.12 8.04 12.66
CA THR A 38 0.62 7.56 11.48
C THR A 38 -0.33 7.01 10.41
N VAL A 39 -1.29 6.15 10.79
CA VAL A 39 -2.28 5.63 9.83
C VAL A 39 -3.14 6.77 9.29
N ASP A 40 -3.46 7.76 10.12
CA ASP A 40 -4.26 8.89 9.71
C ASP A 40 -3.61 9.72 8.62
N GLU A 41 -2.35 10.10 8.83
CA GLU A 41 -1.56 10.88 7.88
C GLU A 41 -1.31 10.09 6.58
N MET A 42 -1.09 8.77 6.68
CA MET A 42 -0.97 7.90 5.51
C MET A 42 -2.26 7.89 4.69
N PHE A 43 -3.41 7.76 5.36
CA PHE A 43 -4.70 7.76 4.69
C PHE A 43 -5.01 9.11 4.04
N ASP A 44 -4.73 10.22 4.73
CA ASP A 44 -4.88 11.57 4.15
C ASP A 44 -4.02 11.73 2.91
N THR A 45 -2.76 11.28 2.98
CA THR A 45 -1.84 11.29 1.83
C THR A 45 -2.39 10.49 0.64
N LEU A 46 -3.05 9.33 0.87
CA LEU A 46 -3.67 8.55 -0.20
C LEU A 46 -4.81 9.31 -0.90
N LEU A 47 -5.58 10.11 -0.16
CA LEU A 47 -6.66 10.92 -0.71
C LEU A 47 -6.12 12.16 -1.44
N GLU A 48 -5.26 12.93 -0.78
CA GLU A 48 -4.69 14.18 -1.30
C GLU A 48 -3.85 13.93 -2.57
N ASN A 49 -3.07 12.85 -2.60
CA ASN A 49 -2.21 12.49 -3.73
C ASN A 49 -2.85 11.46 -4.68
N GLY A 50 -4.13 11.11 -4.47
CA GLY A 50 -4.82 10.10 -5.28
C GLY A 50 -5.04 10.54 -6.73
N ALA A 51 -5.27 11.85 -6.94
CA ALA A 51 -5.40 12.44 -8.27
C ALA A 51 -4.01 12.66 -8.89
N TYR A 52 -3.68 11.92 -9.94
CA TYR A 52 -2.35 11.98 -10.54
C TYR A 52 -2.34 11.61 -12.03
N SER A 53 -1.68 12.41 -12.86
CA SER A 53 -1.55 12.19 -14.30
C SER A 53 -0.09 12.05 -14.72
N ARG A 54 0.21 11.05 -15.53
CA ARG A 54 1.56 10.77 -16.05
C ARG A 54 1.49 10.09 -17.41
N THR A 55 2.61 10.08 -18.13
CA THR A 55 2.78 9.24 -19.32
C THR A 55 3.40 7.92 -18.89
N LEU A 56 2.77 6.81 -19.28
CA LEU A 56 3.33 5.48 -19.16
C LEU A 56 3.72 4.98 -20.55
N ARG A 57 4.74 4.12 -20.62
CA ARG A 57 5.07 3.44 -21.88
C ARG A 57 4.47 2.04 -21.88
N GLN A 58 3.77 1.71 -22.95
CA GLN A 58 3.23 0.38 -23.18
C GLN A 58 3.83 -0.18 -24.47
N TRP A 59 4.26 -1.44 -24.44
CA TRP A 59 4.75 -2.11 -25.63
C TRP A 59 3.58 -2.56 -26.51
N ASP A 60 3.57 -2.11 -27.76
CA ASP A 60 2.61 -2.56 -28.78
C ASP A 60 3.23 -3.71 -29.57
N ASN A 61 2.75 -4.92 -29.33
CA ASN A 61 3.22 -6.14 -29.99
C ASN A 61 2.86 -6.20 -31.48
N VAL A 62 1.85 -5.45 -31.94
CA VAL A 62 1.45 -5.43 -33.36
C VAL A 62 2.39 -4.51 -34.14
N LYS A 63 2.74 -3.37 -33.56
CA LYS A 63 3.66 -2.41 -34.19
C LYS A 63 5.14 -2.68 -33.91
N GLY A 64 5.44 -3.51 -32.90
CA GLY A 64 6.81 -3.77 -32.46
C GLY A 64 7.49 -2.52 -31.91
N ALA A 65 6.75 -1.67 -31.20
CA ALA A 65 7.25 -0.39 -30.71
C ALA A 65 6.65 0.01 -29.37
N TRP A 66 7.39 0.82 -28.61
CA TRP A 66 6.87 1.48 -27.41
C TRP A 66 5.88 2.58 -27.80
N GLN A 67 4.74 2.60 -27.15
CA GLN A 67 3.73 3.66 -27.24
C GLN A 67 3.71 4.45 -25.94
N GLU A 68 3.69 5.78 -26.04
CA GLU A 68 3.48 6.67 -24.90
C GLU A 68 1.98 6.88 -24.69
N VAL A 69 1.49 6.50 -23.52
CA VAL A 69 0.08 6.54 -23.15
C VAL A 69 -0.09 7.44 -21.93
N LYS A 70 -0.79 8.56 -22.11
CA LYS A 70 -1.16 9.43 -20.98
C LYS A 70 -2.25 8.75 -20.16
N GLN A 71 -2.00 8.58 -18.87
CA GLN A 71 -2.89 7.92 -17.93
C GLN A 71 -3.10 8.82 -16.71
N SER A 72 -4.35 8.87 -16.25
CA SER A 72 -4.77 9.68 -15.10
C SER A 72 -5.46 8.79 -14.08
N LYS A 73 -5.18 9.04 -12.80
CA LYS A 73 -5.92 8.48 -11.68
C LYS A 73 -6.77 9.59 -11.06
N THR A 74 -7.91 9.20 -10.53
CA THR A 74 -8.70 10.01 -9.61
C THR A 74 -8.44 9.55 -8.18
N ALA A 75 -8.56 10.47 -7.22
CA ALA A 75 -8.57 10.11 -5.81
C ALA A 75 -9.80 9.25 -5.47
N LEU A 76 -9.68 8.45 -4.41
CA LEU A 76 -10.81 7.71 -3.83
C LEU A 76 -11.85 8.68 -3.27
N GLN A 77 -13.12 8.30 -3.37
CA GLN A 77 -14.25 9.12 -2.98
C GLN A 77 -15.25 8.32 -2.15
N ASN A 78 -16.17 9.04 -1.50
CA ASN A 78 -17.30 8.44 -0.80
C ASN A 78 -18.10 7.53 -1.75
N GLY A 79 -18.43 6.32 -1.28
CA GLY A 79 -19.12 5.29 -2.04
C GLY A 79 -18.17 4.32 -2.77
N ASP A 80 -16.87 4.60 -2.80
CA ASP A 80 -15.90 3.69 -3.40
C ASP A 80 -15.78 2.40 -2.59
N ARG A 81 -15.77 1.28 -3.30
CA ARG A 81 -15.48 -0.06 -2.77
C ARG A 81 -14.01 -0.36 -3.01
N VAL A 82 -13.33 -0.93 -2.02
CA VAL A 82 -11.89 -1.19 -2.07
C VAL A 82 -11.50 -2.56 -1.54
N ILE A 83 -10.41 -3.09 -2.07
CA ILE A 83 -9.61 -4.15 -1.45
C ILE A 83 -8.48 -3.48 -0.67
N ALA A 84 -8.36 -3.79 0.62
CA ALA A 84 -7.36 -3.21 1.51
C ALA A 84 -6.21 -4.18 1.78
N LEU A 85 -4.97 -3.79 1.49
CA LEU A 85 -3.78 -4.54 1.86
C LEU A 85 -3.00 -3.75 2.92
N VAL A 86 -2.92 -4.31 4.12
CA VAL A 86 -2.03 -3.85 5.20
C VAL A 86 -0.79 -4.76 5.18
N ASN A 87 0.29 -4.23 4.65
CA ASN A 87 1.48 -5.00 4.31
C ASN A 87 2.62 -4.72 5.29
N ASN A 88 3.26 -5.77 5.79
CA ASN A 88 4.51 -5.70 6.53
C ASN A 88 5.69 -5.43 5.58
N LEU A 89 6.55 -4.48 5.92
CA LEU A 89 7.80 -4.25 5.19
C LEU A 89 8.94 -5.19 5.65
N GLY A 90 8.74 -6.00 6.70
CA GLY A 90 9.68 -7.05 7.06
C GLY A 90 9.56 -7.46 8.52
N ALA A 91 9.79 -6.51 9.42
CA ALA A 91 9.99 -6.77 10.84
C ALA A 91 8.84 -6.32 11.77
N THR A 92 7.72 -5.82 11.22
CA THR A 92 6.56 -5.41 12.04
C THR A 92 5.79 -6.63 12.55
N PRO A 93 5.49 -6.74 13.86
CA PRO A 93 4.68 -7.82 14.40
C PRO A 93 3.30 -7.90 13.73
N LEU A 94 2.84 -9.12 13.41
CA LEU A 94 1.52 -9.33 12.81
C LEU A 94 0.38 -8.73 13.67
N SER A 95 0.52 -8.77 15.00
CA SER A 95 -0.43 -8.16 15.93
C SER A 95 -0.55 -6.64 15.75
N GLU A 96 0.54 -5.94 15.43
CA GLU A 96 0.53 -4.50 15.18
C GLU A 96 -0.18 -4.19 13.86
N LEU A 97 -0.03 -5.04 12.84
CA LEU A 97 -0.74 -4.88 11.56
C LEU A 97 -2.26 -4.98 11.72
N TYR A 98 -2.76 -5.77 12.67
CA TYR A 98 -4.19 -5.76 13.01
C TYR A 98 -4.61 -4.45 13.70
N GLY A 99 -3.73 -3.83 14.49
CA GLY A 99 -3.95 -2.48 15.02
C GLY A 99 -4.01 -1.43 13.90
N VAL A 100 -3.10 -1.51 12.93
CA VAL A 100 -3.11 -0.68 11.72
C VAL A 100 -4.43 -0.85 10.97
N TYR A 101 -4.83 -2.11 10.74
CA TYR A 101 -6.08 -2.42 10.04
C TYR A 101 -7.31 -1.88 10.78
N ASN A 102 -7.34 -1.97 12.10
CA ASN A 102 -8.43 -1.40 12.90
C ASN A 102 -8.56 0.12 12.66
N ARG A 103 -7.45 0.87 12.71
CA ARG A 103 -7.50 2.31 12.44
C ARG A 103 -7.87 2.61 10.99
N LEU A 104 -7.30 1.87 10.04
CA LEU A 104 -7.62 2.01 8.61
C LEU A 104 -9.11 1.79 8.34
N ALA A 105 -9.72 0.76 8.94
CA ALA A 105 -11.14 0.48 8.78
C ALA A 105 -12.01 1.64 9.29
N GLN A 106 -11.67 2.22 10.45
CA GLN A 106 -12.35 3.41 10.98
C GLN A 106 -12.24 4.61 10.03
N ARG A 107 -11.06 4.82 9.42
CA ARG A 107 -10.83 5.91 8.46
C ARG A 107 -11.58 5.71 7.15
N CYS A 108 -11.63 4.48 6.64
CA CYS A 108 -12.43 4.12 5.48
C CYS A 108 -13.92 4.37 5.75
N GLU A 109 -14.45 3.87 6.88
CA GLU A 109 -15.85 4.06 7.27
C GLU A 109 -16.22 5.55 7.38
N ALA A 110 -15.42 6.33 8.10
CA ALA A 110 -15.63 7.77 8.26
C ALA A 110 -15.59 8.55 6.93
N SER A 111 -14.86 8.03 5.93
CA SER A 111 -14.75 8.63 4.60
C SER A 111 -15.78 8.08 3.61
N GLY A 112 -16.64 7.14 4.02
CA GLY A 112 -17.62 6.47 3.17
C GLY A 112 -17.00 5.49 2.16
N ILE A 113 -15.78 5.02 2.41
CA ILE A 113 -15.10 4.01 1.59
C ILE A 113 -15.38 2.63 2.18
N VAL A 114 -15.88 1.70 1.36
CA VAL A 114 -16.29 0.36 1.77
C VAL A 114 -15.18 -0.65 1.51
N ILE A 115 -14.63 -1.27 2.56
CA ILE A 115 -13.65 -2.34 2.41
C ILE A 115 -14.37 -3.66 2.15
N GLU A 116 -14.22 -4.23 0.96
CA GLU A 116 -14.86 -5.47 0.52
C GLU A 116 -14.02 -6.72 0.81
N ARG A 117 -12.70 -6.60 0.65
CA ARG A 117 -11.73 -7.67 0.93
C ARG A 117 -10.50 -7.08 1.58
N ASN A 118 -9.73 -7.90 2.27
CA ASN A 118 -8.46 -7.48 2.82
C ASN A 118 -7.39 -8.57 2.78
N LEU A 119 -6.13 -8.14 2.85
CA LEU A 119 -4.98 -8.96 3.19
C LEU A 119 -4.16 -8.24 4.26
N ILE A 120 -3.67 -8.99 5.26
CA ILE A 120 -2.90 -8.47 6.38
C ILE A 120 -1.71 -9.40 6.61
N GLY A 121 -0.48 -8.91 6.40
CA GLY A 121 0.73 -9.74 6.52
C GLY A 121 1.90 -9.28 5.65
N SER A 122 2.89 -10.15 5.47
CA SER A 122 4.10 -9.87 4.69
C SER A 122 3.94 -10.29 3.22
N TYR A 123 3.53 -9.37 2.35
CA TYR A 123 3.30 -9.63 0.93
C TYR A 123 4.33 -8.96 0.02
N CYS A 124 4.83 -7.79 0.41
CA CYS A 124 5.85 -7.01 -0.30
C CYS A 124 6.81 -6.40 0.73
N THR A 125 7.88 -7.13 1.06
CA THR A 125 8.83 -6.76 2.12
C THR A 125 10.07 -6.03 1.57
N SER A 126 10.70 -5.23 2.41
CA SER A 126 12.04 -4.66 2.29
C SER A 126 12.98 -5.26 3.36
N LEU A 127 13.40 -6.50 3.16
CA LEU A 127 14.28 -7.25 4.10
C LEU A 127 13.73 -7.23 5.54
N ASP A 128 14.48 -6.65 6.47
CA ASP A 128 14.22 -6.55 7.90
C ASP A 128 13.69 -5.16 8.32
N MET A 129 13.18 -4.37 7.38
CA MET A 129 12.60 -3.06 7.66
C MET A 129 11.43 -3.17 8.64
N ALA A 130 11.52 -2.45 9.76
CA ALA A 130 10.40 -2.23 10.67
C ALA A 130 9.52 -1.11 10.10
N GLY A 131 8.33 -1.49 9.64
CA GLY A 131 7.40 -0.59 8.97
C GLY A 131 6.28 -1.34 8.27
N PHE A 132 5.29 -0.60 7.80
CA PHE A 132 4.16 -1.16 7.07
C PHE A 132 3.76 -0.23 5.92
N SER A 133 3.05 -0.78 4.95
CA SER A 133 2.40 -0.01 3.89
C SER A 133 0.91 -0.33 3.83
N ILE A 134 0.13 0.65 3.35
CA ILE A 134 -1.31 0.52 3.12
C ILE A 134 -1.55 0.68 1.63
N THR A 135 -2.27 -0.27 1.04
CA THR A 135 -2.78 -0.18 -0.33
C THR A 135 -4.30 -0.25 -0.30
N LEU A 136 -4.96 0.67 -0.99
CA LEU A 136 -6.40 0.64 -1.26
C LEU A 136 -6.60 0.54 -2.77
N LEU A 137 -7.10 -0.60 -3.24
CA LEU A 137 -7.43 -0.84 -4.64
C LEU A 137 -8.94 -0.66 -4.82
N LYS A 138 -9.37 0.40 -5.53
CA LYS A 138 -10.78 0.55 -5.93
C LYS A 138 -11.19 -0.65 -6.77
N ALA A 139 -12.33 -1.26 -6.41
CA ALA A 139 -12.85 -2.46 -7.02
C ALA A 139 -14.33 -2.32 -7.37
N ASP A 140 -14.70 -2.93 -8.49
CA ASP A 140 -16.08 -3.21 -8.89
C ASP A 140 -16.36 -4.72 -8.78
N ASP A 141 -17.56 -5.14 -9.19
CA ASP A 141 -17.96 -6.55 -9.08
C ASP A 141 -17.09 -7.48 -9.91
N ASP A 142 -16.66 -7.06 -11.11
CA ASP A 142 -15.77 -7.85 -11.96
C ASP A 142 -14.39 -8.04 -11.30
N THR A 143 -13.85 -6.97 -10.71
CA THR A 143 -12.59 -7.02 -9.96
C THR A 143 -12.68 -7.94 -8.74
N LEU A 144 -13.79 -7.89 -8.01
CA LEU A 144 -14.01 -8.76 -6.84
C LEU A 144 -14.22 -10.22 -7.25
N ALA A 145 -14.88 -10.48 -8.38
CA ALA A 145 -15.00 -11.83 -8.93
C ALA A 145 -13.62 -12.40 -9.30
N LEU A 146 -12.73 -11.57 -9.87
CA LEU A 146 -11.34 -11.95 -10.15
C LEU A 146 -10.52 -12.18 -8.87
N TRP A 147 -10.75 -11.40 -7.82
CA TRP A 147 -10.11 -11.60 -6.52
C TRP A 147 -10.51 -12.94 -5.88
N ASP A 148 -11.80 -13.27 -5.90
CA ASP A 148 -12.34 -14.49 -5.29
C ASP A 148 -12.05 -15.76 -6.13
N ALA A 149 -11.54 -15.61 -7.36
CA ALA A 149 -11.15 -16.72 -8.20
C ALA A 149 -10.03 -17.58 -7.54
N PRO A 150 -9.98 -18.90 -7.80
CA PRO A 150 -8.97 -19.76 -7.17
C PRO A 150 -7.54 -19.36 -7.49
N VAL A 151 -6.68 -19.40 -6.47
CA VAL A 151 -5.24 -19.15 -6.57
C VAL A 151 -4.50 -20.14 -5.69
N HIS A 152 -3.47 -20.78 -6.24
CA HIS A 152 -2.64 -21.76 -5.53
C HIS A 152 -1.16 -21.46 -5.75
N THR A 153 -0.63 -20.54 -4.96
CA THR A 153 0.78 -20.15 -4.96
C THR A 153 1.37 -20.34 -3.56
N PRO A 154 2.71 -20.31 -3.38
CA PRO A 154 3.31 -20.44 -2.07
C PRO A 154 2.85 -19.39 -1.04
N ALA A 155 2.46 -18.18 -1.48
CA ALA A 155 2.12 -17.06 -0.61
C ALA A 155 0.63 -16.69 -0.58
N LEU A 156 -0.14 -17.03 -1.63
CA LEU A 156 -1.58 -16.84 -1.72
C LEU A 156 -2.24 -18.16 -2.12
N ASN A 157 -3.15 -18.67 -1.28
CA ASN A 157 -3.80 -19.95 -1.51
C ASN A 157 -5.26 -19.94 -1.02
N TRP A 158 -6.22 -19.88 -1.93
CA TRP A 158 -7.66 -19.99 -1.66
C TRP A 158 -8.44 -20.46 -2.88
N GLY A 159 -9.73 -20.69 -2.69
CA GLY A 159 -10.62 -21.22 -3.72
C GLY A 159 -10.59 -22.74 -3.79
N LYS A 160 -11.52 -23.29 -4.58
CA LYS A 160 -11.63 -24.73 -4.86
C LYS A 160 -11.06 -25.04 -6.24
#